data_AF-A0A3C2D828-F1
#
_entry.id   AF-A0A3C2D828-F1
#
_cell.length_a   1.000
_cell.length_b   1.000
_cell.length_c   1.000
_cell.angle_alpha   90.00
_cell.angle_beta   90.00
_cell.angle_gamma   90.00
#
_symmetry.space_group_name_H-M   'P 1'
#
loop_
_entity.id
_entity.type
_entity.pdbx_description
1 polymer ?
#
loop_
_entity_poly.entity_id
_entity_poly.type
_entity_poly.pdbx_seq_one_letter_code
_entity_poly.pdbx_strand_id
1 'polypeptide(L)' 'MLKFSFIDEGLKDFIRDDEGEVLVKEFTTWTDADEFIMDGGLEEYGWTDQGTRKHCWNDPDGD' A
#
# COMPACT_ATOMS: atom_id res chain seq x y z
N MET A 1 -3.08 -9.42 -12.42
CA MET A 1 -2.37 -8.52 -11.50
C MET A 1 -3.38 -7.81 -10.64
N LEU A 2 -3.09 -7.74 -9.35
CA LEU A 2 -3.88 -7.06 -8.34
C LEU A 2 -3.28 -5.67 -8.11
N LYS A 3 -4.13 -4.65 -8.03
CA LYS A 3 -3.73 -3.26 -7.83
C LYS A 3 -3.94 -2.90 -6.38
N PHE A 4 -2.86 -2.60 -5.67
CA PHE A 4 -2.91 -2.25 -4.26
C PHE A 4 -2.56 -0.79 -4.04
N SER A 5 -3.33 -0.14 -3.17
CA SER A 5 -2.94 1.10 -2.51
C SER A 5 -2.76 0.86 -1.02
N PHE A 6 -1.94 1.69 -0.40
CA PHE A 6 -1.53 1.53 0.99
C PHE A 6 -2.02 2.70 1.81
N ILE A 7 -2.51 2.41 3.02
CA ILE A 7 -3.05 3.39 3.96
C ILE A 7 -2.15 3.35 5.19
N ASP A 8 -1.56 4.49 5.49
CA ASP A 8 -0.76 4.66 6.70
C ASP A 8 -1.68 5.00 7.88
N GLU A 9 -1.62 4.25 8.98
CA GLU A 9 -2.50 4.47 10.13
C GLU A 9 -2.15 5.73 10.93
N GLY A 10 -0.89 6.20 10.88
CA GLY A 10 -0.44 7.45 11.48
C GLY A 10 -0.94 8.68 10.73
N LEU A 11 -0.93 8.64 9.39
CA LEU A 11 -1.48 9.69 8.51
C LEU A 11 -3.00 9.60 8.39
N LYS A 12 -3.58 8.41 8.62
CA LYS A 12 -5.00 8.09 8.37
C LYS A 12 -5.43 8.40 6.94
N ASP A 13 -4.51 8.26 6.00
CA ASP A 13 -4.73 8.53 4.59
C ASP A 13 -3.92 7.54 3.73
N PHE A 14 -4.20 7.52 2.43
CA PHE A 14 -3.40 6.80 1.46
C PHE A 14 -1.99 7.38 1.37
N ILE A 15 -1.02 6.47 1.25
CA ILE A 15 0.35 6.79 0.89
C ILE A 15 0.36 7.32 -0.56
N ARG A 16 1.16 8.36 -0.80
CA ARG A 16 1.25 9.05 -2.09
C ARG A 16 2.66 8.92 -2.67
N ASP A 17 2.74 8.95 -4.00
CA ASP A 17 4.03 9.04 -4.71
C ASP A 17 4.61 10.47 -4.68
N ASP A 18 5.78 10.64 -5.31
CA ASP A 18 6.47 11.93 -5.40
C ASP A 18 5.69 13.00 -6.18
N GLU A 19 4.71 12.61 -6.99
CA GLU A 19 3.82 13.51 -7.73
C GLU A 19 2.59 13.91 -6.89
N GLY A 20 2.42 13.31 -5.72
CA GLY A 20 1.31 13.55 -4.81
C GLY A 20 0.06 12.74 -5.14
N GLU A 21 0.14 11.80 -6.07
CA GLU A 21 -0.96 10.90 -6.43
C GLU A 21 -0.99 9.69 -5.50
N VAL A 22 -2.15 9.02 -5.38
CA VAL A 22 -2.27 7.82 -4.54
C VAL A 22 -1.36 6.73 -5.08
N LEU A 23 -0.48 6.21 -4.22
CA LEU A 23 0.44 5.14 -4.60
C LEU A 23 -0.37 3.89 -4.95
N VAL A 24 -0.20 3.42 -6.20
CA VAL A 24 -0.77 2.17 -6.69
C VAL A 24 0.38 1.28 -7.18
N LYS A 25 0.50 0.10 -6.61
CA LYS A 25 1.48 -0.91 -7.04
C LYS A 25 0.75 -2.18 -7.49
N GLU A 26 1.31 -2.84 -8.50
CA GLU A 26 0.75 -4.07 -9.06
C GLU A 26 1.51 -5.29 -8.54
N PHE A 27 0.77 -6.24 -7.97
CA PHE A 27 1.32 -7.48 -7.43
C PHE A 27 0.60 -8.70 -8.01
N THR A 28 1.22 -9.87 -7.88
CA THR A 28 0.60 -11.14 -8.32
C THR A 28 -0.33 -11.68 -7.26
N THR A 29 0.05 -11.56 -5.99
CA THR A 29 -0.71 -12.05 -4.84
C THR A 29 -0.89 -10.97 -3.76
N TRP A 30 -1.80 -11.22 -2.81
CA TRP A 30 -1.92 -10.41 -1.60
C TRP A 30 -0.63 -10.51 -0.75
N THR A 31 -0.04 -11.69 -0.64
CA THR A 31 1.19 -11.92 0.14
C THR A 31 2.35 -11.08 -0.39
N ASP A 32 2.54 -10.98 -1.70
CA ASP A 32 3.62 -10.16 -2.28
C ASP A 32 3.50 -8.69 -1.83
N ALA A 33 2.26 -8.20 -1.71
CA ALA A 33 2.00 -6.84 -1.23
C ALA A 33 2.26 -6.70 0.29
N ASP A 34 2.09 -7.75 1.09
CA ASP A 34 2.51 -7.75 2.51
C ASP A 34 4.04 -7.74 2.63
N GLU A 35 4.71 -8.61 1.87
CA GLU A 35 6.18 -8.70 1.86
C GLU A 35 6.82 -7.36 1.48
N PHE A 36 6.27 -6.66 0.47
CA PHE A 36 6.72 -5.32 0.10
C PHE A 36 6.64 -4.31 1.26
N ILE A 37 5.59 -4.36 2.08
CA ILE A 37 5.45 -3.51 3.27
C ILE A 37 6.50 -3.89 4.31
N MET A 38 6.65 -5.19 4.59
CA MET A 38 7.59 -5.71 5.59
C MET A 38 9.05 -5.43 5.24
N ASP A 39 9.38 -5.39 3.95
CA ASP A 39 10.72 -5.08 3.45
C ASP A 39 11.02 -3.56 3.43
N GLY A 40 10.12 -2.73 3.95
CA GLY A 40 10.31 -1.27 4.03
C GLY A 40 10.04 -0.55 2.70
N GLY A 41 9.35 -1.19 1.75
CA GLY A 41 9.07 -0.61 0.44
C GLY A 41 8.22 0.67 0.45
N LEU A 42 7.65 1.03 1.61
CA LEU A 42 6.87 2.24 1.81
C LEU A 42 7.64 3.40 2.47
N GLU A 43 8.84 3.16 2.99
CA GLU A 43 9.63 4.18 3.72
C GLU A 43 9.95 5.40 2.85
N GLU A 44 10.24 5.18 1.56
CA GLU A 44 10.52 6.26 0.60
C GLU A 44 9.29 7.15 0.32
N TYR A 45 8.08 6.66 0.59
CA TYR A 45 6.81 7.34 0.33
C TYR A 45 6.20 7.99 1.58
N GLY A 46 6.99 8.18 2.65
CA GLY A 46 6.55 8.86 3.87
C GLY A 46 5.76 7.99 4.83
N TRP A 47 5.92 6.67 4.76
CA TRP A 47 5.39 5.74 5.77
C TRP A 47 5.94 6.05 7.17
N THR A 48 5.06 6.01 8.17
CA THR A 48 5.32 6.49 9.53
C THR A 48 5.65 5.37 10.53
N ASP A 49 5.70 4.12 10.08
CA ASP A 49 5.88 2.92 10.92
C ASP A 49 4.78 2.75 12.01
N GLN A 50 3.68 3.51 11.94
CA GLN A 50 2.55 3.41 12.87
C GLN A 50 1.52 2.36 12.47
N GLY A 51 1.89 1.46 11.55
CA GLY A 51 1.00 0.46 10.96
C GLY A 51 0.52 0.86 9.56
N THR A 52 0.25 -0.15 8.75
CA THR A 52 -0.21 -0.01 7.36
C THR A 52 -1.34 -0.97 7.08
N ARG A 53 -2.32 -0.51 6.31
CA ARG A 53 -3.30 -1.35 5.63
C ARG A 53 -3.13 -1.25 4.13
N LYS A 54 -3.63 -2.24 3.40
CA LYS A 54 -3.69 -2.22 1.94
C LYS A 54 -5.11 -2.39 1.45
N HIS A 55 -5.41 -1.77 0.32
CA HIS A 55 -6.68 -1.88 -0.38
C HIS A 55 -6.42 -2.40 -1.79
N CYS A 56 -7.05 -3.53 -2.15
CA CYS A 56 -7.02 -4.03 -3.51
C CYS A 56 -8.17 -3.42 -4.32
N TRP A 57 -7.87 -2.69 -5.37
CA TRP A 57 -8.87 -2.06 -6.24
C TRP A 57 -9.54 -3.03 -7.22
N ASN A 58 -8.89 -4.15 -7.49
CA ASN A 58 -9.34 -5.14 -8.46
C ASN A 58 -10.13 -6.28 -7.81
N ASP A 59 -10.26 -6.29 -6.48
CA ASP A 59 -10.97 -7.32 -5.74
C ASP A 59 -12.17 -6.68 -5.00
N PRO A 60 -13.39 -6.87 -5.51
CA PRO A 60 -14.59 -6.28 -4.93
C PRO A 60 -15.04 -6.95 -3.63
N ASP A 61 -14.51 -8.14 -3.29
CA ASP A 61 -14.97 -8.95 -2.17
C ASP A 61 -13.98 -8.96 -1.00
N GLY A 62 -12.71 -8.58 -1.20
CA GLY A 62 -11.74 -8.34 -0.14
C GLY A 62 -11.58 -9.54 0.80
N ASP A 63 -11.23 -10.70 0.24
CA ASP A 63 -10.96 -11.93 1.02
C ASP A 63 -9.68 -11.78 1.87
#